data_AF-A0A3M2S9M4-F1
#
_entry.id   AF-A0A3M2S9M4-F1
#
_cell.length_a   1.000
_cell.length_b   1.000
_cell.length_c   1.000
_cell.angle_alpha   90.00
_cell.angle_beta   90.00
_cell.angle_gamma   90.00
#
_symmetry.space_group_name_H-M   'P 1'
#
loop_
_entity.id
_entity.type
_entity.pdbx_description
1 polymer ?
#
loop_
_entity_poly.entity_id
_entity_poly.type
_entity_poly.pdbx_seq_one_letter_code
_entity_poly.pdbx_strand_id
1 'polypeptide(L)'
;MAIDWEKYKRKLECPKDDEANYDNTQWCNRDLIPIPPERQTYGQWSYVGYWTVSGSCVSAWTTGSTLLEFGLSPQQAIGCVILGAVLTGLLAVACGWMGAHHHIGFTVSSRFSWGMRGSYSHLTIAIDADMSESIVPVILRVFVSCIWFGIQAFWGGQATRVLIGAIIPGELLP
;
A
#
# COMPACT_ATOMS: atom_id res chain seq x y z
N MET A 1 23.07 21.49 -23.74
CA MET A 1 21.66 21.06 -23.88
C MET A 1 20.97 21.40 -22.57
N ALA A 2 20.33 22.56 -22.47
CA ALA A 2 19.65 22.95 -21.25
C ALA A 2 18.39 22.08 -21.10
N ILE A 3 18.24 21.46 -19.93
CA ILE A 3 17.03 20.71 -19.60
C ILE A 3 15.90 21.72 -19.49
N ASP A 4 14.92 21.63 -20.40
CA ASP A 4 13.71 22.45 -20.38
C ASP A 4 12.81 21.96 -19.24
N TRP A 5 13.06 22.47 -18.04
CA TRP A 5 12.35 22.08 -16.82
C TRP A 5 10.84 22.36 -16.89
N GLU A 6 10.41 23.36 -17.64
CA GLU A 6 8.99 23.70 -17.77
C GLU A 6 8.25 22.64 -18.59
N LYS A 7 8.87 22.14 -19.65
CA LYS A 7 8.32 21.00 -20.41
C LYS A 7 8.21 19.73 -19.57
N TYR A 8 9.20 19.47 -18.70
CA TYR A 8 9.15 18.31 -17.79
C TYR A 8 8.09 18.48 -16.70
N LYS A 9 7.97 19.66 -16.08
CA LYS A 9 6.92 19.95 -15.09
C LYS A 9 5.54 19.73 -15.68
N ARG A 10 5.28 20.29 -16.86
CA ARG A 10 3.98 20.14 -17.56
C ARG A 10 3.66 18.69 -17.93
N LYS A 11 4.68 17.85 -18.15
CA LYS A 11 4.49 16.41 -18.40
C LYS A 11 4.18 15.61 -17.13
N LEU A 12 4.66 16.09 -15.97
CA LEU A 12 4.44 15.46 -14.66
C LEU A 12 3.20 15.98 -13.93
N GLU A 13 2.60 17.08 -14.41
CA GLU A 13 1.35 17.61 -13.88
C GLU A 13 0.21 16.60 -14.00
N CYS A 14 -0.62 16.55 -12.96
CA CYS A 14 -1.79 15.67 -12.94
C CYS A 14 -2.76 16.10 -14.05
N PRO A 15 -3.24 15.16 -14.90
CA PRO A 15 -4.16 15.51 -15.97
C PRO A 15 -5.46 16.09 -15.38
N LYS A 16 -5.86 17.27 -15.87
CA LYS A 16 -7.13 17.91 -15.51
C LYS A 16 -8.21 17.40 -16.45
N ASP A 17 -9.35 17.01 -15.89
CA ASP A 17 -10.50 16.59 -16.70
C ASP A 17 -11.14 17.83 -17.37
N ASP A 18 -11.61 17.69 -18.62
CA ASP A 18 -12.08 18.83 -19.42
C ASP A 18 -13.28 19.57 -18.78
N GLU A 19 -14.10 18.85 -18.01
CA GLU A 19 -15.26 19.38 -17.28
C GLU A 19 -14.99 19.60 -15.77
N ALA A 20 -13.73 19.62 -15.34
CA ALA A 20 -13.37 19.75 -13.93
C ALA A 20 -13.71 21.14 -13.36
N ASN A 21 -14.58 21.17 -12.35
CA ASN A 21 -14.91 22.37 -11.55
C ASN A 21 -13.86 22.72 -10.47
N TYR A 22 -12.62 22.23 -10.62
CA TYR A 22 -11.52 22.47 -9.70
C TYR A 22 -10.23 22.81 -10.46
N ASP A 23 -9.35 23.54 -9.81
CA ASP A 23 -7.99 23.77 -10.30
C ASP A 23 -6.99 22.85 -9.60
N ASN A 24 -5.98 22.42 -10.36
CA ASN A 24 -4.89 21.62 -9.82
C ASN A 24 -4.10 22.48 -8.82
N THR A 25 -4.28 22.17 -7.54
CA THR A 25 -3.54 22.74 -6.42
C THR A 25 -2.89 21.61 -5.62
N GLN A 26 -2.04 21.97 -4.67
CA GLN A 26 -1.48 21.00 -3.72
C GLN A 26 -2.56 20.26 -2.90
N TRP A 27 -3.78 20.81 -2.81
CA TRP A 27 -4.88 20.25 -1.99
C TRP A 27 -5.96 19.56 -2.78
N CYS A 28 -6.11 19.92 -4.06
CA CYS A 28 -7.15 19.47 -4.96
C CYS A 28 -6.54 19.15 -6.33
N ASN A 29 -6.65 17.90 -6.75
CA ASN A 29 -6.27 17.42 -8.06
C ASN A 29 -7.17 16.24 -8.42
N ARG A 30 -7.03 15.71 -9.64
CA ARG A 30 -7.83 14.57 -10.12
C ARG A 30 -7.75 13.32 -9.24
N ASP A 31 -6.62 13.10 -8.58
CA ASP A 31 -6.38 11.91 -7.75
C ASP A 31 -6.90 12.05 -6.30
N LEU A 32 -7.11 13.29 -5.84
CA LEU A 32 -7.55 13.62 -4.48
C LEU A 32 -9.06 13.90 -4.38
N ILE A 33 -9.71 14.23 -5.50
CA ILE A 33 -11.17 14.41 -5.49
C ILE A 33 -11.88 13.05 -5.32
N PRO A 34 -13.12 13.05 -4.79
CA PRO A 34 -13.94 11.84 -4.78
C PRO A 34 -14.07 11.25 -6.19
N ILE A 35 -13.90 9.94 -6.31
CA ILE A 35 -13.91 9.26 -7.61
C ILE A 35 -15.32 9.33 -8.22
N PRO A 36 -15.49 9.89 -9.43
CA PRO A 36 -16.80 9.99 -10.07
C PRO A 36 -17.35 8.59 -10.43
N PRO A 37 -18.68 8.40 -10.49
CA PRO A 37 -19.30 7.08 -10.71
C PRO A 37 -18.79 6.34 -11.95
N GLU A 38 -18.51 7.07 -13.02
CA GLU A 38 -17.95 6.55 -14.28
C GLU A 38 -16.56 5.90 -14.14
N ARG A 39 -15.79 6.23 -13.09
CA ARG A 39 -14.47 5.65 -12.80
C ARG A 39 -14.51 4.57 -11.72
N GLN A 40 -15.67 4.28 -11.15
CA GLN A 40 -15.85 3.27 -10.11
C GLN A 40 -16.01 1.88 -10.73
N THR A 41 -14.93 1.34 -11.29
CA THR A 41 -14.92 0.05 -12.00
C THR A 41 -14.78 -1.17 -11.08
N TYR A 42 -14.45 -0.96 -9.81
CA TYR A 42 -14.24 -2.03 -8.84
C TYR A 42 -15.55 -2.51 -8.23
N GLY A 43 -15.93 -3.75 -8.52
CA GLY A 43 -17.10 -4.41 -7.94
C GLY A 43 -16.77 -5.33 -6.76
N GLN A 44 -17.79 -6.02 -6.26
CA GLN A 44 -17.67 -6.97 -5.14
C GLN A 44 -16.70 -8.11 -5.45
N TRP A 45 -16.69 -8.62 -6.68
CA TRP A 45 -15.76 -9.68 -7.10
C TRP A 45 -14.32 -9.19 -7.21
N SER A 46 -14.12 -7.95 -7.65
CA SER A 46 -12.79 -7.31 -7.64
C SER A 46 -12.26 -7.18 -6.22
N TYR A 47 -13.12 -6.88 -5.26
CA TYR A 47 -12.77 -6.81 -3.84
C TYR A 47 -12.35 -8.18 -3.28
N VAL A 48 -13.15 -9.23 -3.51
CA VAL A 48 -12.82 -10.60 -3.08
C VAL A 48 -11.52 -11.08 -3.73
N GLY A 49 -11.36 -10.87 -5.03
CA GLY A 49 -10.14 -11.21 -5.75
C GLY A 49 -8.91 -10.49 -5.20
N TYR A 50 -9.02 -9.19 -4.93
CA TYR A 50 -7.94 -8.38 -4.35
C TYR A 50 -7.46 -8.96 -3.01
N TRP A 51 -8.36 -9.23 -2.07
CA TRP A 51 -7.99 -9.77 -0.77
C TRP A 51 -7.46 -11.20 -0.82
N THR A 52 -7.97 -12.01 -1.75
CA THR A 52 -7.50 -13.39 -1.95
C THR A 52 -6.07 -13.39 -2.47
N VAL A 53 -5.76 -12.58 -3.48
CA VAL A 53 -4.41 -12.43 -4.03
C VAL A 53 -3.48 -11.83 -3.00
N SER A 54 -3.90 -10.78 -2.29
CA SER A 54 -3.08 -10.14 -1.26
C SER A 54 -2.78 -11.07 -0.07
N GLY A 55 -3.73 -11.93 0.32
CA GLY A 55 -3.53 -12.90 1.39
C GLY A 55 -2.65 -14.08 0.98
N SER A 56 -2.64 -14.42 -0.32
CA SER A 56 -1.87 -15.53 -0.89
C SER A 56 -0.41 -15.12 -1.14
N CYS A 57 0.32 -14.80 -0.07
CA CYS A 57 1.74 -14.42 -0.16
C CYS A 57 2.62 -15.31 0.74
N VAL A 58 3.91 -15.44 0.38
CA VAL A 58 4.88 -16.29 1.10
C VAL A 58 4.92 -15.99 2.61
N SER A 59 4.84 -14.71 2.98
CA SER A 59 4.79 -14.27 4.37
C SER A 59 3.61 -14.85 5.16
N ALA A 60 2.45 -14.98 4.53
CA ALA A 60 1.28 -15.61 5.15
C ALA A 60 1.52 -17.12 5.34
N TRP A 61 2.10 -17.79 4.35
CA TRP A 61 2.45 -19.21 4.44
C TRP A 61 3.45 -19.51 5.55
N THR A 62 4.44 -18.64 5.76
CA THR A 62 5.45 -18.81 6.82
C THR A 62 4.89 -18.63 8.23
N THR A 63 3.75 -17.95 8.39
CA THR A 63 3.13 -17.73 9.70
C THR A 63 2.73 -19.07 10.34
N GLY A 64 2.24 -20.02 9.55
CA GLY A 64 1.87 -21.35 10.03
C GLY A 64 3.07 -22.13 10.55
N SER A 65 4.18 -22.15 9.81
CA SER A 65 5.41 -22.85 10.23
C SER A 65 5.98 -22.26 11.52
N THR A 66 5.96 -20.93 11.67
CA THR A 66 6.44 -20.26 12.87
C THR A 66 5.61 -20.63 14.11
N LEU A 67 4.28 -20.73 13.99
CA LEU A 67 3.42 -21.14 15.11
C LEU A 67 3.68 -22.58 15.57
N LEU A 68 3.96 -23.49 14.63
CA LEU A 68 4.32 -24.87 14.95
C LEU A 68 5.70 -24.94 15.64
N GLU A 69 6.66 -24.12 15.21
CA GLU A 69 7.97 -24.00 15.85
C GLU A 69 7.88 -23.48 17.29
N PHE A 70 6.92 -22.59 17.57
CA PHE A 70 6.60 -22.15 18.93
C PHE A 70 5.95 -23.25 19.81
N GLY A 71 5.71 -24.45 19.28
CA GLY A 71 5.22 -25.60 20.03
C GLY A 71 3.69 -25.76 20.06
N LEU A 72 2.95 -25.02 19.23
CA LEU A 72 1.51 -25.20 19.10
C LEU A 72 1.19 -26.48 18.32
N SER A 73 0.15 -27.20 18.74
CA SER A 73 -0.40 -28.28 17.92
C SER A 73 -0.98 -27.72 16.61
N PRO A 74 -1.04 -28.51 15.52
CA PRO A 74 -1.58 -28.06 14.24
C PRO A 74 -3.01 -27.50 14.35
N GLN A 75 -3.85 -28.13 15.18
CA GLN A 75 -5.22 -27.70 15.42
C GLN A 75 -5.27 -26.32 16.11
N GLN A 76 -4.40 -26.08 17.09
CA GLN A 76 -4.29 -24.79 17.77
C GLN A 76 -3.75 -23.71 16.83
N ALA A 77 -2.72 -24.02 16.05
CA ALA A 77 -2.13 -23.07 15.09
C ALA A 77 -3.17 -22.61 14.05
N ILE A 78 -3.96 -23.54 13.48
CA ILE A 78 -5.06 -23.21 12.56
C ILE A 78 -6.10 -22.31 13.25
N GLY A 79 -6.50 -22.65 14.49
CA GLY A 79 -7.44 -21.84 15.27
C GLY A 79 -6.95 -20.41 15.50
N CYS A 80 -5.68 -20.25 15.89
CA CYS A 80 -5.06 -18.94 16.09
C CYS A 80 -5.00 -18.11 14.80
N VAL A 81 -4.62 -18.71 13.68
CA VAL A 81 -4.55 -18.03 12.38
C VAL A 81 -5.94 -17.57 11.93
N ILE A 82 -6.97 -18.42 12.04
CA ILE A 82 -8.34 -18.06 11.66
C ILE A 82 -8.85 -16.92 12.54
N LEU A 83 -8.65 -16.99 13.85
CA LEU A 83 -9.08 -15.93 14.76
C LEU A 83 -8.39 -14.60 14.45
N GLY A 84 -7.07 -14.63 14.24
CA GLY A 84 -6.30 -13.45 13.85
C GLY A 84 -6.77 -12.85 12.52
N ALA A 85 -7.07 -13.70 11.53
CA ALA A 85 -7.57 -13.28 10.24
C ALA A 85 -8.97 -12.64 10.33
N VAL A 86 -9.87 -13.21 11.14
CA VAL A 86 -11.21 -12.64 11.36
C VAL A 86 -11.12 -11.27 12.04
N LEU A 87 -10.34 -11.15 13.11
CA LEU A 87 -10.16 -9.87 13.81
C LEU A 87 -9.54 -8.81 12.90
N THR A 88 -8.52 -9.19 12.13
CA THR A 88 -7.88 -8.30 11.16
C THR A 88 -8.86 -7.90 10.04
N GLY A 89 -9.68 -8.84 9.57
CA GLY A 89 -10.71 -8.60 8.55
C GLY A 89 -11.76 -7.59 9.02
N LEU A 90 -12.25 -7.71 10.25
CA LEU A 90 -13.18 -6.75 10.84
C LEU A 90 -12.58 -5.34 10.91
N LEU A 91 -11.33 -5.24 11.35
CA LEU A 91 -10.62 -3.95 11.38
C LEU A 91 -10.42 -3.39 9.97
N ALA A 92 -10.06 -4.23 9.00
CA ALA A 92 -9.86 -3.82 7.61
C ALA A 92 -11.16 -3.28 6.99
N VAL A 93 -12.31 -3.91 7.27
CA VAL A 93 -13.62 -3.43 6.83
C VAL A 93 -13.96 -2.10 7.48
N ALA A 94 -13.73 -1.95 8.79
CA ALA A 94 -13.97 -0.70 9.51
C ALA A 94 -13.11 0.45 8.95
N CYS A 95 -11.82 0.21 8.70
CA CYS A 95 -10.93 1.19 8.08
C CYS A 95 -11.30 1.49 6.62
N GLY A 96 -11.79 0.49 5.87
CA GLY A 96 -12.19 0.64 4.47
C GLY A 96 -13.52 1.38 4.27
N TRP A 97 -14.34 1.49 5.30
CA TRP A 97 -15.67 2.11 5.24
C TRP A 97 -15.65 3.54 4.65
N MET A 98 -14.69 4.36 5.09
CA MET A 98 -14.56 5.74 4.61
C MET A 98 -14.29 5.83 3.11
N GLY A 99 -13.44 4.95 2.59
CA GLY A 99 -13.15 4.88 1.15
C GLY A 99 -14.34 4.36 0.35
N ALA A 100 -15.12 3.45 0.91
CA ALA A 100 -16.29 2.88 0.24
C ALA A 100 -17.46 3.87 0.15
N HIS A 101 -17.75 4.63 1.21
CA HIS A 101 -18.90 5.54 1.25
C HIS A 101 -18.61 6.92 0.63
N HIS A 102 -17.41 7.46 0.86
CA HIS A 102 -17.05 8.80 0.38
C HIS A 102 -16.20 8.80 -0.89
N HIS A 103 -15.78 7.62 -1.37
CA HIS A 103 -14.95 7.47 -2.56
C HIS A 103 -13.65 8.30 -2.52
N ILE A 104 -13.08 8.46 -1.32
CA ILE A 104 -11.83 9.19 -1.07
C ILE A 104 -10.70 8.25 -0.64
N GLY A 105 -9.48 8.61 -1.01
CA GLY A 105 -8.28 7.87 -0.61
C GLY A 105 -7.81 8.18 0.82
N PHE A 106 -6.90 7.34 1.33
CA PHE A 106 -6.31 7.47 2.67
C PHE A 106 -5.69 8.85 2.93
N THR A 107 -5.02 9.43 1.92
CA THR A 107 -4.36 10.74 2.00
C THR A 107 -5.31 11.91 2.20
N VAL A 108 -6.59 11.74 1.84
CA VAL A 108 -7.66 12.72 2.07
C VAL A 108 -8.35 12.43 3.38
N SER A 109 -8.65 11.15 3.68
CA SER A 109 -9.29 10.78 4.95
C SER A 109 -8.42 11.06 6.17
N SER A 110 -7.09 10.97 6.05
CA SER A 110 -6.16 11.31 7.14
C SER A 110 -6.23 12.78 7.55
N ARG A 111 -6.71 13.67 6.67
CA ARG A 111 -6.84 15.12 6.95
C ARG A 111 -7.89 15.41 8.02
N PHE A 112 -8.90 14.55 8.19
CA PHE A 112 -9.93 14.75 9.21
C PHE A 112 -9.38 14.61 10.63
N SER A 113 -8.42 13.71 10.84
CA SER A 113 -7.83 13.44 12.16
C SER A 113 -6.58 14.26 12.44
N TRP A 114 -5.76 14.52 11.42
CA TRP A 114 -4.43 15.14 11.58
C TRP A 114 -4.35 16.58 11.04
N GLY A 115 -5.44 17.11 10.49
CA GLY A 115 -5.49 18.42 9.87
C GLY A 115 -4.81 18.49 8.50
N MET A 116 -5.02 19.62 7.81
CA MET A 116 -4.50 19.84 6.45
C MET A 116 -2.97 19.89 6.41
N ARG A 117 -2.33 20.53 7.39
CA ARG A 117 -0.87 20.68 7.44
C ARG A 117 -0.18 19.43 7.98
N GLY A 118 -0.76 18.74 8.97
CA GLY A 118 -0.19 17.52 9.57
C GLY A 118 -0.32 16.27 8.71
N SER A 119 -1.26 16.26 7.75
CA SER A 119 -1.40 15.16 6.78
C SER A 119 -0.44 15.25 5.58
N TYR A 120 0.14 16.42 5.32
CA TYR A 120 0.77 16.75 4.04
C TYR A 120 2.14 17.41 4.15
N SER A 121 2.63 17.69 5.37
CA SER A 121 3.83 18.49 5.56
C SER A 121 4.99 17.95 4.73
N HIS A 122 5.43 18.84 3.84
CA HIS A 122 6.51 18.75 2.89
C HIS A 122 7.64 17.82 3.34
N LEU A 123 8.03 16.93 2.42
CA LEU A 123 9.24 16.11 2.42
C LEU A 123 10.49 17.00 2.57
N THR A 124 10.69 17.55 3.76
CA THR A 124 11.99 18.04 4.19
C THR A 124 12.49 16.96 5.10
N ILE A 125 13.43 16.19 4.57
CA ILE A 125 14.27 15.25 5.30
C ILE A 125 15.00 16.08 6.36
N ALA A 126 14.37 16.29 7.51
CA ALA A 126 15.02 16.80 8.70
C ALA A 126 15.43 15.57 9.50
N ILE A 127 16.70 15.22 9.31
CA ILE A 127 17.44 14.23 10.08
C ILE A 127 17.77 14.88 11.43
N ASP A 128 16.76 15.34 12.16
CA ASP A 128 16.92 15.86 13.51
C ASP A 128 15.85 15.21 14.39
N ALA A 129 16.32 14.41 15.33
CA ALA A 129 15.56 13.47 16.15
C ALA A 129 14.66 14.13 17.22
N ASP A 130 14.07 15.29 16.94
CA ASP A 130 13.18 16.01 17.85
C ASP A 130 11.86 16.44 17.17
N MET A 131 11.32 15.57 16.31
CA MET A 131 10.11 15.82 15.52
C MET A 131 8.91 15.06 16.09
N SER A 132 8.37 15.54 17.23
CA SER A 132 7.27 14.86 17.92
C SER A 132 5.86 15.13 17.37
N GLU A 133 5.57 16.15 16.53
CA GLU A 133 4.15 16.52 16.36
C GLU A 133 3.63 16.92 14.96
N SER A 134 4.32 16.74 13.83
CA SER A 134 3.74 17.26 12.57
C SER A 134 3.89 16.49 11.27
N ILE A 135 4.42 15.25 11.25
CA ILE A 135 4.45 14.46 10.02
C ILE A 135 4.26 12.97 10.33
N VAL A 136 3.05 12.41 10.23
CA VAL A 136 2.87 11.02 10.70
C VAL A 136 2.23 10.08 9.68
N PRO A 137 0.97 10.20 9.27
CA PRO A 137 0.27 9.06 8.67
C PRO A 137 0.73 8.71 7.25
N VAL A 138 0.91 9.71 6.38
CA VAL A 138 1.20 9.47 4.96
C VAL A 138 2.65 9.03 4.75
N ILE A 139 3.62 9.70 5.39
CA ILE A 139 5.03 9.32 5.29
C ILE A 139 5.29 7.95 5.91
N LEU A 140 4.74 7.68 7.12
CA LEU A 140 4.84 6.36 7.73
C LEU A 140 4.27 5.27 6.82
N ARG A 141 3.12 5.54 6.19
CA ARG A 141 2.49 4.61 5.26
C ARG A 141 3.37 4.34 4.04
N VAL A 142 4.02 5.35 3.49
CA VAL A 142 4.98 5.22 2.37
C VAL A 142 6.18 4.37 2.79
N PHE A 143 6.78 4.67 3.95
CA PHE A 143 7.92 3.92 4.47
C PHE A 143 7.59 2.43 4.66
N VAL A 144 6.46 2.13 5.30
CA VAL A 144 5.97 0.77 5.49
C VAL A 144 5.69 0.09 4.15
N SER A 145 5.12 0.79 3.16
CA SER A 145 4.94 0.26 1.80
C SER A 145 6.27 -0.13 1.15
N CYS A 146 7.31 0.70 1.29
CA CYS A 146 8.64 0.40 0.74
C CYS A 146 9.24 -0.88 1.35
N ILE A 147 9.10 -1.05 2.68
CA ILE A 147 9.56 -2.26 3.36
C ILE A 147 8.81 -3.48 2.85
N TRP A 148 7.48 -3.43 2.79
CA TRP A 148 6.66 -4.54 2.31
C TRP A 148 6.96 -4.89 0.86
N PHE A 149 7.14 -3.89 0.01
CA PHE A 149 7.57 -4.10 -1.38
C PHE A 149 8.93 -4.80 -1.43
N GLY A 150 9.90 -4.37 -0.62
CA GLY A 150 11.21 -5.02 -0.52
C GLY A 150 11.12 -6.49 -0.10
N ILE A 151 10.29 -6.81 0.90
CA ILE A 151 10.08 -8.19 1.37
C ILE A 151 9.47 -9.05 0.26
N GLN A 152 8.45 -8.56 -0.45
CA GLN A 152 7.83 -9.31 -1.55
C GLN A 152 8.78 -9.48 -2.74
N ALA A 153 9.57 -8.45 -3.06
CA ALA A 153 10.60 -8.52 -4.10
C ALA A 153 11.69 -9.53 -3.75
N PHE A 154 12.09 -9.63 -2.48
CA PHE A 154 13.04 -10.64 -2.01
C PHE A 154 12.51 -12.07 -2.25
N TRP A 155 11.27 -12.35 -1.87
CA TRP A 155 10.65 -13.66 -2.13
C TRP A 155 10.52 -13.96 -3.63
N GLY A 156 10.16 -12.97 -4.44
CA GLY A 156 10.16 -13.09 -5.90
C GLY A 156 11.55 -13.39 -6.48
N GLY A 157 12.60 -12.77 -5.94
CA GLY A 157 13.98 -13.03 -6.30
C GLY A 157 14.42 -14.47 -5.99
N GLN A 158 14.04 -14.99 -4.81
CA GLN A 158 14.32 -16.38 -4.45
C GLN A 158 13.61 -17.37 -5.39
N ALA A 159 12.33 -17.15 -5.69
CA ALA A 159 11.60 -17.98 -6.63
C ALA A 159 12.22 -17.95 -8.04
N THR A 160 12.63 -16.77 -8.51
CA THR A 160 13.29 -16.60 -9.81
C THR A 160 14.63 -17.34 -9.85
N ARG A 161 15.42 -17.25 -8.78
CA ARG A 161 16.70 -17.98 -8.66
C ARG A 161 16.51 -19.49 -8.80
N VAL A 162 15.51 -20.05 -8.11
CA VAL A 162 15.18 -21.49 -8.18
C VAL A 162 14.71 -21.88 -9.58
N LEU A 163 13.87 -21.06 -10.22
CA LEU A 163 13.40 -21.31 -11.58
C LEU A 163 14.56 -21.37 -12.58
N ILE A 164 15.47 -20.39 -12.54
CA ILE A 164 16.63 -20.36 -13.43
C ILE A 164 17.55 -21.57 -13.16
N GLY A 165 17.79 -21.91 -11.89
CA GLY A 165 18.57 -23.09 -11.51
C GLY A 165 17.96 -24.42 -11.96
N ALA A 166 16.63 -24.49 -12.11
CA ALA A 166 15.94 -25.66 -12.64
C ALA A 166 16.01 -25.76 -14.17
N ILE A 167 16.04 -24.62 -14.89
CA ILE A 167 16.14 -24.58 -16.35
C ILE A 167 17.57 -24.84 -16.83
N ILE A 168 18.57 -24.31 -16.12
CA ILE A 168 19.99 -24.50 -16.42
C ILE A 168 20.66 -25.17 -15.22
N PRO A 169 20.60 -26.51 -15.12
CA PRO A 169 21.29 -27.23 -14.07
C PRO A 169 22.80 -27.23 -14.36
N GLY A 170 23.56 -26.35 -13.70
CA GLY A 170 25.03 -26.42 -13.77
C GLY A 170 25.85 -25.18 -13.38
N GLU A 171 25.33 -23.95 -13.52
CA GLU A 171 26.19 -22.74 -13.42
C GLU A 171 25.85 -21.75 -12.29
N LEU A 172 24.77 -21.96 -11.53
CA LEU A 172 24.25 -20.95 -10.57
C LEU A 172 24.17 -21.42 -9.10
N LEU A 173 24.82 -22.53 -8.75
CA LEU A 173 24.90 -23.03 -7.37
C LEU A 173 26.33 -22.89 -6.84
N PRO A 174 26.58 -22.10 -5.79
CA PRO A 174 27.09 -22.63 -4.54
C PRO A 174 25.99 -23.33 -3.74
#